data_AF-A0A7S2GF06-F1
#
_entry.id   AF-A0A7S2GF06-F1
#
_cell.length_a   1.000
_cell.length_b   1.000
_cell.length_c   1.000
_cell.angle_alpha   90.00
_cell.angle_beta   90.00
_cell.angle_gamma   90.00
#
_symmetry.space_group_name_H-M   'P 1'
#
loop_
_entity.id
_entity.type
_entity.pdbx_description
1 polymer ?
#
loop_
_entity_poly.entity_id
_entity_poly.type
_entity_poly.pdbx_seq_one_letter_code
_entity_poly.pdbx_strand_id
1 'polypeptide(L)'
;TGWWGQGWHLPHLHRNPSSKVAAIVDASPTPTSTLNKALKSLAELGELYEAPTFTSVDDLLTSGLALDGVIVSTPHATHYTVGARLLETSSAFFPATRI
;
A
#
# COMPACT_ATOMS: atom_id res chain seq x y z
N THR A 1 5.55 0.21 -3.80
CA THR A 1 5.55 1.66 -4.02
C THR A 1 6.59 2.17 -5.03
N GLY A 2 6.26 2.12 -6.34
CA GLY A 2 7.03 2.77 -7.40
C GLY A 2 6.69 4.26 -7.62
N TRP A 3 7.15 4.84 -8.73
CA TRP A 3 6.98 6.27 -9.06
C TRP A 3 5.53 6.77 -8.95
N TRP A 4 4.57 5.99 -9.45
CA TRP A 4 3.16 6.40 -9.40
C TRP A 4 2.61 6.47 -7.96
N GLY A 5 2.96 5.49 -7.13
CA GLY A 5 2.57 5.45 -5.72
C GLY A 5 3.16 6.61 -4.92
N GLN A 6 4.47 6.86 -5.07
CA GLN A 6 5.18 7.92 -4.33
C GLN A 6 4.90 9.33 -4.88
N GLY A 7 4.70 9.47 -6.19
CA GLY A 7 4.52 10.77 -6.83
C GLY A 7 3.07 11.27 -6.83
N TRP A 8 2.09 10.36 -6.88
CA TRP A 8 0.68 10.72 -7.01
C TRP A 8 -0.16 10.26 -5.82
N HIS A 9 -0.21 8.96 -5.53
CA HIS A 9 -1.18 8.46 -4.54
C HIS A 9 -0.85 8.91 -3.11
N LEU A 10 0.35 8.60 -2.60
CA LEU A 10 0.70 8.87 -1.20
C LEU A 10 0.60 10.36 -0.82
N PRO A 11 1.13 11.32 -1.61
CA PRO A 11 1.02 12.74 -1.26
C PRO A 11 -0.42 13.27 -1.28
N HIS A 12 -1.31 12.72 -2.12
CA HIS A 12 -2.70 13.16 -2.17
C HIS A 12 -3.54 12.55 -1.06
N LEU A 13 -3.32 11.27 -0.72
CA LEU A 13 -3.96 10.63 0.43
C LEU A 13 -3.56 11.31 1.74
N HIS A 14 -2.26 11.58 1.93
CA HIS A 14 -1.78 12.22 3.16
C HIS A 14 -2.34 13.63 3.36
N ARG A 15 -2.57 14.39 2.28
CA ARG A 15 -3.16 15.73 2.34
C ARG A 15 -4.69 15.73 2.49
N ASN A 16 -5.35 14.59 2.32
CA ASN A 16 -6.79 14.49 2.44
C ASN A 16 -7.17 14.18 3.90
N PRO A 17 -7.84 15.10 4.63
CA PRO A 17 -8.18 14.91 6.04
C PRO A 17 -9.20 13.77 6.28
N SER A 18 -9.89 13.31 5.23
CA SER A 18 -10.82 12.18 5.30
C SER A 18 -10.15 10.83 5.03
N SER A 19 -8.83 10.78 4.89
CA SER A 19 -8.10 9.51 4.71
C SER A 19 -6.85 9.46 5.58
N LYS A 20 -6.44 8.25 5.93
CA LYS A 20 -5.17 7.98 6.62
C LYS A 20 -4.40 6.90 5.86
N VAL A 21 -3.12 7.13 5.61
CA VAL A 21 -2.22 6.08 5.11
C VAL A 21 -2.02 5.08 6.26
N ALA A 22 -2.74 3.98 6.23
CA ALA A 22 -2.71 2.98 7.31
C ALA A 22 -1.48 2.06 7.24
N ALA A 23 -1.00 1.76 6.04
CA ALA A 23 0.18 0.94 5.81
C ALA A 23 0.77 1.20 4.41
N ILE A 24 2.04 0.86 4.24
CA ILE A 24 2.75 0.91 2.96
C ILE A 24 3.41 -0.44 2.68
N VAL A 25 3.20 -0.99 1.48
CA VAL A 25 3.76 -2.30 1.08
C VAL A 25 4.61 -2.17 -0.18
N ASP A 26 5.83 -2.72 -0.13
CA ASP A 26 6.69 -2.90 -1.29
C ASP A 26 7.61 -4.11 -1.08
N ALA A 27 7.65 -5.02 -2.06
CA ALA A 27 8.57 -6.17 -2.02
C ALA A 27 10.04 -5.76 -2.03
N SER A 28 10.35 -4.56 -2.54
CA SER A 28 11.68 -3.97 -2.49
C SER A 28 11.75 -2.94 -1.36
N PRO A 29 12.63 -3.12 -0.35
CA PRO A 29 12.88 -2.09 0.66
C PRO A 29 13.46 -0.79 0.07
N THR A 30 14.07 -0.87 -1.11
CA THR A 30 14.72 0.23 -1.83
C THR A 30 14.21 0.28 -3.27
N PRO A 31 12.93 0.65 -3.49
CA PRO A 31 12.33 0.58 -4.81
C PRO A 31 13.02 1.54 -5.77
N THR A 32 13.18 1.10 -7.02
CA THR A 32 13.81 1.89 -8.09
C THR A 32 12.83 2.14 -9.22
N SER A 33 13.09 3.18 -10.02
CA SER A 33 12.32 3.46 -11.23
C SER A 33 13.21 4.09 -12.30
N THR A 34 12.92 3.75 -13.56
CA THR A 34 13.53 4.41 -14.72
C THR A 34 12.98 5.82 -14.95
N LEU A 35 11.78 6.13 -14.43
CA LEU A 35 11.09 7.42 -14.60
C LEU A 35 11.40 8.42 -13.48
N ASN A 36 11.71 7.94 -12.28
CA ASN A 36 12.18 8.76 -11.17
C ASN A 36 13.28 8.03 -10.41
N LYS A 37 14.48 8.61 -10.44
CA LYS A 37 15.66 8.05 -9.75
C LYS A 37 15.70 8.39 -8.25
N ALA A 38 14.90 9.34 -7.80
CA ALA A 38 14.83 9.79 -6.41
C ALA A 38 13.58 9.21 -5.72
N LEU A 39 13.41 7.89 -5.79
CA LEU A 39 12.42 7.21 -4.97
C LEU A 39 12.93 7.08 -3.54
N LYS A 40 12.03 7.28 -2.59
CA LYS A 40 12.28 6.99 -1.18
C LYS A 40 12.25 5.49 -0.96
N SER A 41 13.11 5.02 -0.07
CA SER A 41 13.06 3.67 0.50
C SER A 41 11.75 3.45 1.26
N LEU A 42 11.42 2.19 1.49
CA LEU A 42 10.24 1.82 2.25
C LEU A 42 10.28 2.40 3.68
N ALA A 43 11.45 2.40 4.32
CA ALA A 43 11.65 2.99 5.66
C ALA A 43 11.39 4.50 5.66
N GLU A 44 11.98 5.24 4.71
CA GLU A 44 11.74 6.69 4.58
C GLU A 44 10.26 7.02 4.31
N LEU A 45 9.54 6.16 3.58
CA LEU A 45 8.10 6.33 3.38
C LEU A 45 7.31 6.09 4.66
N GLY A 46 7.68 5.07 5.44
CA GLY A 46 7.04 4.77 6.72
C GLY A 46 7.18 5.94 7.70
N GLU A 47 8.38 6.53 7.78
CA GLU A 47 8.64 7.73 8.58
C GLU A 47 7.84 8.94 8.06
N LEU A 48 7.88 9.19 6.75
CA LEU A 48 7.23 10.36 6.15
C LEU A 48 5.70 10.36 6.29
N TYR A 49 5.08 9.18 6.21
CA TYR A 49 3.63 9.04 6.26
C TYR A 49 3.12 8.50 7.61
N GLU A 50 4.00 8.35 8.60
CA GLU A 50 3.70 7.84 9.94
C GLU A 50 2.93 6.51 9.89
N ALA A 51 3.35 5.61 9.01
CA ALA A 51 2.65 4.38 8.69
C ALA A 51 3.56 3.15 8.82
N PRO A 52 3.07 2.02 9.36
CA PRO A 52 3.81 0.77 9.32
C PRO A 52 4.07 0.34 7.88
N THR A 53 5.21 -0.32 7.69
CA THR A 53 5.67 -0.77 6.39
C THR A 53 5.83 -2.27 6.34
N PHE A 54 5.51 -2.88 5.21
CA PHE A 54 5.61 -4.33 5.01
C PHE A 54 6.30 -4.65 3.67
N THR A 55 6.98 -5.78 3.63
CA THR A 55 7.61 -6.28 2.40
C THR A 55 6.72 -7.25 1.61
N SER A 56 5.59 -7.67 2.17
CA SER A 56 4.63 -8.50 1.46
C SER A 56 3.19 -8.16 1.85
N VAL A 57 2.26 -8.50 0.96
CA VAL A 57 0.82 -8.38 1.23
C VAL A 57 0.41 -9.35 2.34
N ASP A 58 1.01 -10.54 2.40
CA ASP A 58 0.69 -11.53 3.43
C ASP A 58 1.12 -11.06 4.83
N ASP A 59 2.26 -10.38 4.96
CA ASP A 59 2.68 -9.79 6.23
C ASP A 59 1.70 -8.70 6.70
N LEU A 60 1.24 -7.86 5.76
CA LEU A 60 0.21 -6.85 6.04
C LEU A 60 -1.07 -7.53 6.53
N LEU A 61 -1.55 -8.56 5.83
CA LEU A 61 -2.80 -9.25 6.19
C LEU A 61 -2.67 -9.99 7.54
N THR A 62 -1.50 -10.58 7.82
CA THR A 62 -1.22 -11.28 9.08
C THR A 62 -1.07 -10.32 10.26
N SER A 63 -0.72 -9.05 10.02
CA SER A 63 -0.60 -8.03 11.07
C SER A 63 -1.90 -7.73 11.81
N GLY A 64 -3.05 -8.09 11.23
CA GLY A 64 -4.37 -7.80 11.79
C GLY A 64 -4.77 -6.32 11.71
N LEU A 65 -4.04 -5.51 10.95
CA LEU A 65 -4.36 -4.10 10.75
C LEU A 65 -5.71 -3.96 10.03
N ALA A 66 -6.62 -3.18 10.60
CA ALA A 66 -7.88 -2.82 9.96
C ALA A 66 -7.61 -1.85 8.79
N LEU A 67 -8.15 -2.16 7.62
CA LEU A 67 -8.01 -1.38 6.40
C LEU A 67 -9.39 -1.11 5.80
N ASP A 68 -9.69 0.10 5.35
CA ASP A 68 -10.97 0.38 4.67
C ASP A 68 -10.87 0.21 3.14
N GLY A 69 -9.65 0.16 2.61
CA GLY A 69 -9.37 0.02 1.19
C GLY A 69 -7.89 -0.07 0.89
N VAL A 70 -7.56 -0.50 -0.33
CA VAL A 70 -6.16 -0.67 -0.78
C VAL A 70 -5.99 -0.11 -2.19
N ILE A 71 -4.90 0.60 -2.42
CA ILE A 71 -4.47 1.04 -3.75
C ILE A 71 -3.30 0.16 -4.21
N VAL A 72 -3.49 -0.56 -5.31
CA VAL A 72 -2.46 -1.38 -5.93
C VAL A 72 -1.73 -0.57 -6.98
N SER A 73 -0.48 -0.20 -6.69
CA SER A 73 0.41 0.53 -7.59
C SER A 73 1.70 -0.25 -7.90
N THR A 74 1.58 -1.57 -8.06
CA THR A 74 2.66 -2.47 -8.47
C THR A 74 2.78 -2.48 -10.01
N PRO A 75 3.75 -3.19 -10.62
CA PRO A 75 3.74 -3.38 -12.08
C PRO A 75 2.44 -4.03 -12.56
N HIS A 76 1.97 -3.65 -13.76
CA HIS A 76 0.68 -4.11 -14.31
C HIS A 76 0.47 -5.63 -14.24
N ALA A 77 1.53 -6.41 -14.50
CA ALA A 77 1.48 -7.87 -14.49
C ALA A 77 1.06 -8.48 -13.13
N THR A 78 1.23 -7.75 -12.02
CA THR A 78 0.94 -8.26 -10.68
C THR A 78 -0.37 -7.75 -10.10
N HIS A 79 -1.09 -6.85 -10.79
CA HIS A 79 -2.35 -6.29 -10.29
C HIS A 79 -3.39 -7.37 -9.98
N TYR A 80 -3.56 -8.35 -10.86
CA TYR A 80 -4.51 -9.44 -10.65
C TYR A 80 -4.14 -10.27 -9.42
N THR A 81 -2.90 -10.75 -9.33
CA THR A 81 -2.44 -11.61 -8.23
C THR A 81 -2.55 -10.90 -6.88
N VAL A 82 -2.11 -9.65 -6.80
CA VAL A 82 -2.20 -8.84 -5.57
C VAL A 82 -3.66 -8.53 -5.22
N GLY A 83 -4.46 -8.10 -6.20
CA GLY A 83 -5.87 -7.76 -6.00
C GLY A 83 -6.70 -8.96 -5.56
N ALA A 84 -6.54 -10.12 -6.20
CA ALA A 84 -7.22 -11.36 -5.84
C ALA A 84 -6.91 -11.75 -4.38
N ARG A 85 -5.63 -11.70 -3.99
CA ARG A 85 -5.19 -12.02 -2.63
C ARG A 85 -5.83 -11.12 -1.57
N LEU A 86 -5.92 -9.81 -1.84
CA LEU A 86 -6.57 -8.85 -0.96
C LEU A 86 -8.08 -9.10 -0.84
N LEU A 87 -8.74 -9.46 -1.94
CA LEU A 87 -10.18 -9.73 -1.97
C LEU A 87 -10.55 -11.04 -1.26
N GLU A 88 -9.75 -12.10 -1.42
CA GLU A 88 -9.93 -13.37 -0.69
C GLU A 88 -9.99 -13.13 0.82
N THR A 89 -9.10 -12.29 1.33
CA THR A 89 -9.00 -12.00 2.76
C THR A 89 -10.07 -11.01 3.22
N SER A 90 -10.49 -10.08 2.35
CA SER A 90 -11.63 -9.19 2.64
C SER A 90 -12.93 -9.95 2.91
N SER A 91 -13.13 -11.08 2.24
CA SER A 91 -14.27 -11.97 2.45
C SER A 91 -14.25 -12.68 3.82
N ALA A 92 -13.07 -12.75 4.45
CA ALA A 92 -12.86 -13.38 5.74
C ALA A 92 -12.81 -12.38 6.92
N PHE A 93 -12.50 -11.10 6.66
CA PHE A 93 -12.20 -10.11 7.72
C PHE A 93 -13.19 -8.94 7.83
N PHE A 94 -13.97 -8.63 6.79
CA PHE A 94 -15.05 -7.63 6.91
C PHE A 94 -16.37 -8.33 7.22
N PRO A 95 -16.88 -8.30 8.48
CA PRO A 95 -18.29 -8.57 8.68
C PRO A 95 -19.05 -7.53 7.86
N ALA A 96 -19.94 -8.01 6.98
CA ALA A 96 -20.75 -7.21 6.09
C ALA A 96 -21.54 -6.13 6.87
N THR A 97 -20.90 -5.01 7.16
CA THR A 97 -21.57 -3.83 7.68
C THR A 97 -21.75 -2.92 6.49
N ARG A 98 -22.91 -3.14 5.86
CA ARG A 98 -23.50 -2.33 4.80
C ARG A 98 -23.26 -0.83 5.03
N ILE A 99 -22.91 -0.16 3.93
CA ILE A 99 -23.30 1.24 3.68
C ILE A 99 -24.82 1.32 3.60
#